data_AF-A0A9P7QY33-F1
#
_entry.id   AF-A0A9P7QY33-F1
#
_cell.length_a   1.000
_cell.length_b   1.000
_cell.length_c   1.000
_cell.angle_alpha   90.00
_cell.angle_beta   90.00
_cell.angle_gamma   90.00
#
_symmetry.space_group_name_H-M   'P 1'
#
loop_
_entity.id
_entity.type
_entity.pdbx_description
1 polymer ?
#
loop_
_entity_poly.entity_id
_entity_poly.type
_entity_poly.pdbx_seq_one_letter_code
_entity_poly.pdbx_strand_id
1 'polypeptide(L)' 'MAANTPLYTYISPREGYESAPPLPTELNEDGKSFRNPPREGLSKTYGEFPAPLDNGRQGG' A
#
# COMPACT_ATOMS: atom_id res chain seq x y z
N MET A 1 -15.05 31.17 -21.79
CA MET A 1 -14.88 30.27 -20.62
C MET A 1 -13.41 30.20 -20.26
N ALA A 2 -13.03 30.44 -19.00
CA ALA A 2 -11.67 30.14 -18.55
C ALA A 2 -11.56 28.64 -18.23
N ALA A 3 -10.63 27.93 -18.88
CA ALA A 3 -10.37 26.53 -18.59
C ALA A 3 -9.39 26.43 -17.41
N ASN A 4 -9.80 25.78 -16.32
CA ASN A 4 -8.93 25.48 -15.18
C ASN A 4 -8.18 24.17 -15.51
N THR A 5 -6.92 24.28 -15.94
CA THR A 5 -6.06 23.13 -16.20
C THR A 5 -5.56 22.58 -14.87
N PRO A 6 -5.77 21.29 -14.56
CA PRO A 6 -5.29 20.72 -13.30
C PRO A 6 -3.76 20.78 -13.23
N LEU A 7 -3.22 21.18 -12.09
CA LEU A 7 -1.77 21.29 -11.83
C LEU A 7 -1.08 19.92 -11.64
N TYR A 8 -1.82 18.82 -11.69
CA TYR A 8 -1.31 17.46 -11.50
C TYR A 8 -1.95 16.49 -12.49
N THR A 9 -1.17 15.49 -12.88
CA THR A 9 -1.64 14.34 -13.65
C THR A 9 -2.14 13.27 -12.69
N TYR A 10 -3.44 12.96 -12.76
CA TYR A 10 -3.97 11.80 -12.05
C TYR A 10 -3.57 10.53 -12.81
N ILE A 11 -2.67 9.75 -12.21
CA ILE A 11 -2.30 8.43 -12.70
C ILE A 11 -3.32 7.42 -12.17
N SER A 12 -3.77 6.50 -13.02
CA SER A 12 -4.67 5.43 -12.59
C SER A 12 -3.97 4.54 -11.56
N PRO A 13 -4.60 4.17 -10.43
CA PRO A 13 -4.02 3.21 -9.50
C PRO A 13 -3.71 1.83 -10.12
N ARG A 14 -4.31 1.53 -11.27
CA ARG A 14 -4.09 0.30 -12.03
C ARG A 14 -2.88 0.39 -12.97
N GLU A 15 -2.36 1.59 -13.20
CA GLU A 15 -1.23 1.82 -14.11
C GLU A 15 0.01 1.05 -13.62
N GLY A 16 0.54 0.16 -14.46
CA GLY A 16 1.66 -0.72 -14.15
C GLY A 16 1.26 -2.09 -13.57
N TYR A 17 -0.04 -2.34 -13.34
CA TYR A 17 -0.57 -3.59 -12.81
C TYR A 17 -1.51 -4.32 -13.78
N GLU A 18 -1.59 -3.90 -15.04
CA GLU A 18 -2.52 -4.44 -16.03
C GLU A 18 -2.27 -5.92 -16.35
N SER A 19 -1.02 -6.36 -16.24
CA SER A 19 -0.57 -7.74 -16.49
C SER A 19 -0.18 -8.49 -15.21
N ALA A 20 -0.61 -7.99 -14.05
CA ALA A 20 -0.35 -8.66 -12.77
C ALA A 20 -0.91 -10.10 -12.78
N PRO A 21 -0.20 -11.06 -12.15
CA PRO A 21 -0.69 -12.43 -12.07
C PRO A 21 -2.03 -12.48 -11.31
N PRO A 22 -2.87 -13.49 -11.59
CA PRO A 22 -4.10 -13.69 -10.84
C PRO A 22 -3.79 -13.95 -9.37
N LEU A 23 -4.77 -13.65 -8.50
CA LEU A 23 -4.67 -13.94 -7.07
C LEU A 23 -4.48 -15.45 -6.83
N PRO A 24 -3.75 -15.85 -5.76
CA PRO A 24 -3.60 -17.25 -5.38
C PRO A 24 -4.95 -17.86 -4.99
N THR A 25 -5.05 -19.18 -5.04
CA THR A 25 -6.27 -19.93 -4.66
C THR A 25 -6.21 -20.49 -3.24
N GLU A 26 -5.05 -20.48 -2.60
CA GLU A 26 -4.85 -20.97 -1.24
C GLU A 26 -5.45 -20.00 -0.23
N LEU A 27 -6.33 -20.51 0.63
CA LEU A 27 -6.94 -19.76 1.73
C LEU A 27 -6.21 -20.07 3.04
N ASN A 28 -6.30 -19.15 3.99
CA ASN A 28 -5.91 -19.39 5.38
C ASN A 28 -6.78 -20.50 6.00
N GLU A 29 -6.34 -21.03 7.15
CA GLU A 29 -7.06 -22.08 7.90
C GLU A 29 -8.48 -21.68 8.30
N ASP A 30 -8.73 -20.38 8.46
CA ASP A 30 -10.06 -19.83 8.76
C ASP A 30 -11.01 -19.78 7.54
N GLY A 31 -10.50 -20.02 6.34
CA GLY A 31 -11.23 -20.00 5.08
C GLY A 31 -11.69 -18.62 4.61
N LYS A 32 -11.23 -17.52 5.24
CA LYS A 32 -11.78 -16.17 4.98
C LYS A 32 -10.92 -15.31 4.07
N SER A 33 -9.61 -15.54 4.07
CA SER A 33 -8.65 -14.73 3.33
C SER A 33 -7.69 -15.62 2.55
N PHE A 34 -7.17 -15.11 1.43
CA PHE A 34 -6.06 -15.76 0.75
C PHE A 34 -4.82 -15.77 1.63
N ARG A 35 -4.03 -16.83 1.49
CA ARG A 35 -2.79 -16.97 2.24
C ARG A 35 -1.76 -15.98 1.74
N ASN A 36 -1.33 -15.08 2.62
CA ASN A 36 -0.26 -14.15 2.32
C ASN A 36 1.09 -14.89 2.34
N PRO A 37 2.04 -14.51 1.47
CA PRO A 37 3.42 -15.01 1.55
C PRO A 37 4.02 -14.78 2.94
N PRO A 38 4.85 -15.70 3.46
CA PRO A 38 5.51 -15.51 4.74
C PRO A 38 6.45 -14.30 4.66
N ARG A 39 6.37 -13.45 5.67
CA ARG A 39 7.23 -12.28 5.86
C ARG A 39 8.10 -12.52 7.09
N GLU A 40 9.35 -12.10 7.01
CA GLU A 40 10.21 -12.03 8.20
C GLU A 40 9.83 -10.83 9.09
N GLY A 41 9.36 -11.13 10.30
CA GLY A 41 9.14 -10.15 11.36
C GLY A 41 8.05 -9.10 11.10
N LEU A 42 7.90 -8.18 12.06
CA LEU A 42 6.98 -7.04 11.96
C LEU A 42 7.52 -5.99 10.98
N SER A 43 6.62 -5.19 10.39
CA SER A 43 7.03 -4.03 9.59
C SER A 43 7.83 -3.05 10.43
N LYS A 44 8.83 -2.39 9.84
CA LYS A 44 9.60 -1.31 10.48
C LYS A 44 8.68 -0.22 11.04
N THR A 45 7.53 -0.02 10.40
CA THR A 45 6.50 0.93 10.80
C THR A 45 5.86 0.69 12.17
N TYR A 46 6.01 -0.51 12.75
CA TYR A 46 5.58 -0.75 14.13
C TYR A 46 6.53 -0.13 15.15
N GLY A 47 7.78 0.15 14.77
CA GLY A 47 8.78 0.79 15.62
C GLY A 47 9.00 2.26 15.34
N GLU A 48 8.74 2.72 14.10
CA GLU A 48 8.99 4.10 13.68
C GLU A 48 8.06 4.57 12.54
N PHE A 49 7.69 5.85 12.55
CA PHE A 49 7.05 6.53 11.45
C PHE A 49 7.99 6.67 10.25
N PRO A 50 7.44 6.59 9.01
CA PRO A 50 8.20 6.84 7.81
C PRO A 50 8.57 8.33 7.70
N ALA A 51 9.74 8.61 7.13
CA ALA A 51 10.18 9.98 6.86
C ALA A 51 9.16 10.73 5.98
N PRO A 52 8.94 12.04 6.20
CA PRO A 52 9.69 12.94 7.10
C PRO A 52 9.11 13.06 8.52
N LEU A 53 8.21 12.16 8.93
CA LEU A 53 7.59 12.24 10.25
C LEU A 53 8.62 11.94 11.34
N ASP A 54 8.61 12.77 12.38
CA ASP A 54 9.48 12.56 13.54
C ASP A 54 8.94 11.40 14.40
N ASN A 55 9.85 10.70 15.06
CA ASN A 55 9.55 9.58 15.96
C ASN A 55 9.50 10.02 17.44
N GLY A 56 9.66 11.32 17.70
CA GLY A 56 9.59 11.90 19.04
C GLY A 56 8.16 12.03 19.58
N ARG A 57 8.04 12.56 20.80
CA ARG A 57 6.77 12.72 21.55
C ARG A 57 5.67 13.50 20.79
N GLN A 58 6.05 14.34 19.83
CA GLN A 58 5.13 15.17 19.05
C GLN A 58 4.81 14.59 17.66
N GLY A 59 5.39 13.44 17.32
CA GLY A 59 5.26 12.80 16.00
C GLY A 59 4.08 11.84 15.86
N GLY A 60 3.18 11.77 16.85
CA GLY A 60 2.00 10.91 16.88
C GLY A 60 0.70 11.70 16.96
#